data_AF-S2K3M5-F1
#
_entry.id   AF-S2K3M5-F1
#
_cell.length_a   1.000
_cell.length_b   1.000
_cell.length_c   1.000
_cell.angle_alpha   90.00
_cell.angle_beta   90.00
_cell.angle_gamma   90.00
#
_symmetry.space_group_name_H-M   'P 1'
#
loop_
_entity.id
_entity.type
_entity.pdbx_description
1 polymer ?
#
loop_
_entity_poly.entity_id
_entity_poly.type
_entity_poly.pdbx_seq_one_letter_code
_entity_poly.pdbx_strand_id
1 'polypeptide(L)'
;MLLYLITPLLILLSRPQNAVLFVLFHVQFELLTRFHTYLQDNSKHSMPTWLIGVLVACLSHASFFLTGHSNSIASVDLSNAYVGVQEYDTILIGMLTFCSNWSGSIWWSVAGWTFISSHESKWFSYILTHAILFSIAMTTLSISVTVLREHLFIWTVFSPKYLYQIAWNLLFHWVVQVFFGSIITQVVFCVQRTD
;
A
#
# COMPACT_ATOMS: atom_id res chain seq x y z
N MET A 1 -11.38 5.00 13.08
CA MET A 1 -11.39 3.71 13.82
C MET A 1 -10.70 2.57 13.08
N LEU A 2 -10.93 2.36 11.78
CA LEU A 2 -10.38 1.21 11.03
C LEU A 2 -8.84 1.07 11.14
N LEU A 3 -8.09 2.17 11.00
CA LEU A 3 -6.63 2.15 11.09
C LEU A 3 -6.12 1.57 12.43
N TYR A 4 -6.77 1.96 13.53
CA TYR A 4 -6.42 1.48 14.88
C TYR A 4 -6.73 -0.01 15.07
N LEU A 5 -7.79 -0.53 14.44
CA LEU A 5 -8.15 -1.95 14.49
C LEU A 5 -7.16 -2.80 13.70
N ILE A 6 -6.72 -2.32 12.54
CA ILE A 6 -5.84 -3.08 11.64
C ILE A 6 -4.38 -3.06 12.10
N THR A 7 -3.96 -2.03 12.85
CA THR A 7 -2.58 -1.87 13.31
C THR A 7 -2.06 -3.08 14.13
N PRO A 8 -2.74 -3.57 15.19
CA PRO A 8 -2.25 -4.72 15.96
C PRO A 8 -2.20 -6.00 15.11
N LEU A 9 -3.15 -6.18 14.18
CA LEU A 9 -3.15 -7.31 13.25
C LEU A 9 -1.93 -7.28 12.33
N LEU A 10 -1.61 -6.11 11.75
CA LEU A 10 -0.46 -5.95 10.87
C LEU A 10 0.87 -6.05 11.63
N ILE A 11 0.93 -5.61 12.89
CA ILE A 11 2.09 -5.84 13.76
C ILE A 11 2.29 -7.33 14.00
N LEU A 12 1.22 -8.08 14.31
CA LEU A 12 1.27 -9.53 14.53
C LEU A 12 1.73 -10.31 13.29
N LEU A 13 1.28 -9.89 12.10
CA LEU A 13 1.68 -10.47 10.81
C LEU A 13 3.08 -10.07 10.37
N SER A 14 3.67 -9.05 10.98
CA SER A 14 5.01 -8.56 10.66
C SER A 14 6.06 -9.11 11.62
N ARG A 15 7.34 -8.99 11.23
CA ARG A 15 8.44 -9.33 12.12
C ARG A 15 8.39 -8.48 13.39
N PRO A 16 8.74 -9.02 14.57
CA PRO A 16 8.67 -8.29 15.83
C PRO A 16 9.56 -7.03 15.84
N GLN A 17 10.67 -7.02 15.09
CA GLN A 17 11.53 -5.84 14.94
C GLN A 17 10.81 -4.67 14.24
N ASN A 18 9.84 -4.96 13.38
CA ASN A 18 9.08 -3.95 12.65
C ASN A 18 8.00 -3.26 13.50
N ALA A 19 7.71 -3.75 14.71
CA ALA A 19 6.72 -3.14 15.60
C ALA A 19 7.04 -1.65 15.90
N VAL A 20 8.32 -1.33 16.07
CA VAL A 20 8.78 0.06 16.29
C VAL A 20 8.50 0.94 15.06
N LEU A 21 8.61 0.40 13.84
CA LEU A 21 8.31 1.12 12.61
C LEU A 21 6.81 1.48 12.52
N PHE A 22 5.90 0.60 12.95
CA PHE A 22 4.47 0.90 12.98
C PHE A 22 4.13 2.05 13.94
N VAL A 23 4.83 2.14 15.09
CA VAL A 23 4.69 3.29 15.98
C VAL A 23 5.15 4.57 15.29
N LEU A 24 6.27 4.53 14.56
CA LEU A 24 6.74 5.67 13.77
C LEU A 24 5.77 6.06 12.65
N PHE A 25 5.20 5.09 11.94
CA PHE A 25 4.17 5.35 10.92
C PHE A 25 2.95 6.03 11.55
N HIS A 26 2.54 5.60 12.75
CA HIS A 26 1.45 6.24 13.47
C HIS A 26 1.77 7.69 13.84
N VAL A 27 2.97 7.97 14.36
CA VAL A 27 3.43 9.33 14.64
C VAL A 27 3.47 10.18 13.37
N GLN A 28 3.99 9.64 12.26
CA GLN A 28 4.00 10.33 10.96
C GLN A 28 2.58 10.65 10.49
N PHE A 29 1.64 9.71 10.60
CA PHE A 29 0.25 9.90 10.22
C PHE A 29 -0.44 10.99 11.05
N GLU A 30 -0.23 11.02 12.37
CA GLU A 30 -0.76 12.06 13.24
C GLU A 30 -0.21 13.45 12.88
N LEU A 31 1.09 13.55 12.58
CA LEU A 31 1.70 14.79 12.11
C LEU A 31 1.12 15.24 10.76
N LEU A 32 0.95 14.32 9.80
CA LEU A 32 0.32 14.62 8.52
C LEU A 32 -1.13 15.09 8.68
N THR A 33 -1.89 14.46 9.59
CA THR A 33 -3.28 14.84 9.85
C THR A 33 -3.37 16.23 10.45
N ARG A 34 -2.53 16.55 11.44
CA ARG A 34 -2.44 17.90 12.02
C ARG A 34 -2.03 18.95 11.00
N PHE A 35 -1.09 18.61 10.12
CA PHE A 35 -0.67 19.52 9.06
C PHE A 35 -1.79 19.75 8.04
N HIS A 36 -2.50 18.69 7.65
CA HIS A 36 -3.64 18.78 6.74
C HIS A 36 -4.75 19.66 7.31
N THR A 37 -5.13 19.47 8.58
CA THR A 37 -6.16 20.29 9.22
C THR A 37 -5.70 21.74 9.41
N TYR A 38 -4.45 21.96 9.81
CA TYR A 38 -3.87 23.31 9.91
C TYR A 38 -3.91 24.06 8.58
N LEU A 39 -3.60 23.40 7.47
CA LEU A 39 -3.66 24.00 6.15
C LEU A 39 -5.10 24.24 5.69
N GLN A 40 -6.03 23.34 6.01
CA GLN A 40 -7.44 23.51 5.68
C GLN A 40 -8.08 24.69 6.42
N ASP A 41 -7.67 24.95 7.67
CA ASP A 41 -8.19 26.05 8.48
C ASP A 41 -7.61 27.41 8.05
N ASN A 42 -6.31 27.45 7.75
CA ASN A 42 -5.63 28.71 7.35
C ASN A 42 -5.77 29.07 5.88
N SER A 43 -6.07 28.10 5.00
CA SER A 43 -6.11 28.30 3.56
C SER A 43 -7.50 27.96 3.02
N LYS A 44 -8.14 28.87 2.28
CA LYS A 44 -9.45 28.63 1.64
C LYS A 44 -9.44 27.50 0.59
N HIS A 45 -8.25 27.00 0.23
CA HIS A 45 -8.07 25.93 -0.74
C HIS A 45 -7.84 24.59 -0.04
N SER A 46 -8.72 23.61 -0.28
CA SER A 46 -8.47 22.21 0.10
C SER A 46 -7.24 21.68 -0.63
N MET A 47 -6.43 20.87 0.07
CA MET A 47 -5.28 20.22 -0.57
C MET A 47 -5.74 19.37 -1.76
N PRO A 48 -5.04 19.43 -2.91
CA PRO A 48 -5.43 18.69 -4.08
C PRO A 48 -5.28 17.18 -3.84
N THR A 49 -6.29 16.40 -4.23
CA THR A 49 -6.35 14.96 -3.97
C THR A 49 -5.18 14.18 -4.60
N TRP A 50 -4.68 14.62 -5.76
CA TRP A 50 -3.54 13.97 -6.42
C TRP A 50 -2.27 14.03 -5.56
N LEU A 51 -2.07 15.11 -4.79
CA LEU A 51 -0.90 15.25 -3.91
C LEU A 51 -0.96 14.22 -2.78
N ILE A 52 -2.13 14.07 -2.16
CA ILE A 52 -2.36 13.04 -1.13
C ILE A 52 -2.14 11.65 -1.75
N GLY A 53 -2.64 11.43 -2.96
CA GLY A 53 -2.44 10.18 -3.69
C GLY A 53 -0.95 9.83 -3.91
N VAL A 54 -0.17 10.80 -4.38
CA VAL A 54 1.28 10.64 -4.58
C VAL A 54 1.99 10.41 -3.25
N LEU A 55 1.66 11.18 -2.19
CA LEU A 55 2.28 11.03 -0.88
C LEU A 55 2.04 9.64 -0.29
N VAL A 56 0.80 9.14 -0.35
CA VAL A 56 0.45 7.80 0.14
C VAL A 56 1.13 6.71 -0.71
N ALA A 57 1.21 6.88 -2.03
CA ALA A 57 1.95 5.96 -2.89
C ALA A 57 3.45 5.92 -2.53
N CYS A 58 4.07 7.07 -2.30
CA CYS A 58 5.47 7.16 -1.86
C CYS A 58 5.68 6.51 -0.49
N LEU A 59 4.82 6.79 0.49
CA LEU A 59 4.92 6.25 1.85
C LEU A 59 4.68 4.74 1.87
N SER A 60 3.71 4.23 1.09
CA SER A 60 3.48 2.79 0.97
C SER A 60 4.71 2.08 0.37
N HIS A 61 5.29 2.58 -0.72
CA HIS A 61 6.53 2.01 -1.26
C HIS A 61 7.72 2.17 -0.31
N ALA A 62 7.86 3.30 0.38
CA ALA A 62 8.93 3.50 1.37
C ALA A 62 8.80 2.51 2.54
N SER A 63 7.59 2.30 3.05
CA SER A 63 7.32 1.38 4.15
C SER A 63 7.68 -0.08 3.82
N PHE A 64 7.48 -0.50 2.56
CA PHE A 64 7.91 -1.81 2.09
C PHE A 64 9.42 -2.01 2.22
N PHE A 65 10.23 -1.02 1.81
CA PHE A 65 11.69 -1.12 1.94
C PHE A 65 12.17 -0.93 3.39
N LEU A 66 11.52 -0.04 4.16
CA LEU A 66 11.86 0.19 5.57
C LEU A 66 11.64 -1.04 6.44
N THR A 67 10.65 -1.87 6.13
CA THR A 67 10.39 -3.14 6.82
C THR A 67 11.38 -4.26 6.47
N GLY A 68 12.40 -3.95 5.67
CA GLY A 68 13.50 -4.86 5.31
C GLY A 68 13.26 -5.70 4.06
N HIS A 69 12.19 -5.44 3.31
CA HIS A 69 11.92 -6.15 2.06
C HIS A 69 12.70 -5.54 0.90
N SER A 70 12.92 -6.36 -0.13
CA SER A 70 13.56 -5.94 -1.38
C SER A 70 12.72 -6.41 -2.56
N ASN A 71 13.11 -6.07 -3.79
CA ASN A 71 12.46 -6.60 -5.00
C ASN A 71 13.05 -7.95 -5.44
N SER A 72 13.55 -8.76 -4.51
CA SER A 72 14.12 -10.08 -4.76
C SER A 72 13.23 -11.16 -4.16
N ILE A 73 12.97 -12.24 -4.91
CA ILE A 73 12.08 -13.34 -4.47
C ILE A 73 12.59 -13.97 -3.17
N ALA A 74 13.92 -14.00 -2.96
CA ALA A 74 14.52 -14.51 -1.73
C ALA A 74 14.19 -13.67 -0.49
N SER A 75 13.68 -12.43 -0.66
CA SER A 75 13.26 -11.59 0.46
C SER A 75 11.79 -11.76 0.86
N VAL A 76 11.02 -12.57 0.13
CA VAL A 76 9.65 -12.94 0.56
C VAL A 76 9.75 -13.82 1.79
N ASP A 77 9.22 -13.33 2.90
CA ASP A 77 9.22 -14.06 4.16
C ASP A 77 7.97 -14.93 4.28
N LEU A 78 8.17 -16.25 4.33
CA LEU A 78 7.09 -17.22 4.58
C LEU A 78 6.87 -17.49 6.07
N SER A 79 7.82 -17.18 6.95
CA SER A 79 7.75 -17.57 8.36
C SER A 79 6.55 -16.96 9.07
N ASN A 80 6.28 -15.67 8.82
CA ASN A 80 5.13 -14.97 9.39
C ASN A 80 3.79 -15.37 8.74
N ALA A 81 3.81 -16.06 7.60
CA ALA A 81 2.58 -16.51 6.94
C ALA A 81 1.91 -17.71 7.65
N TYR A 82 2.66 -18.39 8.52
CA TYR A 82 2.15 -19.52 9.32
C TYR A 82 1.60 -19.11 10.69
N VAL A 83 1.57 -17.82 11.01
CA VAL A 83 1.02 -17.34 12.28
C VAL A 83 -0.48 -17.68 12.35
N GLY A 84 -0.85 -18.57 13.26
CA GLY A 84 -2.24 -19.00 13.46
C GLY A 84 -2.73 -20.10 12.52
N VAL A 85 -1.86 -20.70 11.69
CA VAL A 85 -2.21 -21.77 10.75
C VAL A 85 -1.78 -23.13 11.32
N GLN A 86 -2.73 -24.08 11.43
CA GLN A 86 -2.46 -25.43 11.96
C GLN A 86 -2.16 -26.46 10.86
N GLU A 87 -2.80 -26.35 9.71
CA GLU A 87 -2.66 -27.28 8.58
C GLU A 87 -2.16 -26.53 7.33
N TYR A 88 -1.44 -27.24 6.47
CA TYR A 88 -0.94 -26.67 5.22
C TYR A 88 -2.09 -26.44 4.24
N ASP A 89 -2.53 -25.18 4.13
CA ASP A 89 -3.42 -24.70 3.06
C ASP A 89 -2.68 -23.67 2.20
N THR A 90 -2.46 -24.03 0.93
CA THR A 90 -1.73 -23.21 -0.04
C THR A 90 -2.37 -21.84 -0.24
N ILE A 91 -3.71 -21.77 -0.26
CA ILE A 91 -4.42 -20.52 -0.54
C ILE A 91 -4.30 -19.59 0.67
N LEU A 92 -4.58 -20.09 1.86
CA LEU A 92 -4.49 -19.34 3.11
C LEU A 92 -3.06 -18.80 3.33
N ILE A 93 -2.05 -19.67 3.24
CA ILE A 93 -0.65 -19.29 3.41
C ILE A 93 -0.23 -18.26 2.35
N GLY A 94 -0.70 -18.40 1.11
CA GLY A 94 -0.45 -17.41 0.06
C GLY A 94 -1.00 -16.03 0.40
N MET A 95 -2.23 -15.95 0.90
CA MET A 95 -2.83 -14.68 1.34
C MET A 95 -2.09 -14.07 2.53
N LEU A 96 -1.78 -14.88 3.54
CA LEU A 96 -1.02 -14.42 4.71
C LEU A 96 0.40 -13.97 4.33
N THR A 97 1.05 -14.63 3.37
CA THR A 97 2.36 -14.22 2.84
C THR A 97 2.28 -12.83 2.22
N PHE A 98 1.26 -12.55 1.42
CA PHE A 98 1.07 -11.20 0.87
C PHE A 98 0.82 -10.17 1.99
N CYS A 99 -0.10 -10.46 2.90
CA CYS A 99 -0.43 -9.55 4.01
C CYS A 99 0.76 -9.26 4.93
N SER A 100 1.60 -10.25 5.22
CA SER A 100 2.80 -10.07 6.06
C SER A 100 3.87 -9.22 5.38
N ASN A 101 4.17 -9.52 4.10
CA ASN A 101 5.24 -8.86 3.35
C ASN A 101 4.86 -7.42 2.93
N TRP A 102 3.59 -7.17 2.64
CA TRP A 102 3.07 -5.83 2.31
C TRP A 102 2.43 -5.11 3.50
N SER A 103 2.64 -5.58 4.72
CA SER A 103 1.99 -5.05 5.93
C SER A 103 2.13 -3.52 6.09
N GLY A 104 3.34 -2.98 5.96
CA GLY A 104 3.57 -1.52 6.01
C GLY A 104 2.82 -0.76 4.91
N SER A 105 2.84 -1.30 3.69
CA SER A 105 2.18 -0.69 2.53
C SER A 105 0.66 -0.69 2.70
N ILE A 106 0.10 -1.79 3.20
CA ILE A 106 -1.33 -1.94 3.49
C ILE A 106 -1.75 -0.95 4.58
N TRP A 107 -0.93 -0.78 5.62
CA TRP A 107 -1.18 0.21 6.66
C TRP A 107 -1.30 1.62 6.10
N TRP A 108 -0.37 2.03 5.22
CA TRP A 108 -0.42 3.34 4.56
C TRP A 108 -1.59 3.49 3.58
N SER A 109 -2.03 2.42 2.91
CA SER A 109 -3.26 2.45 2.09
C SER A 109 -4.48 2.78 2.93
N VAL A 110 -4.65 2.08 4.06
CA VAL A 110 -5.78 2.31 4.99
C VAL A 110 -5.71 3.72 5.58
N ALA A 111 -4.51 4.18 5.97
CA ALA A 111 -4.30 5.56 6.41
C ALA A 111 -4.69 6.57 5.32
N GLY A 112 -4.31 6.31 4.06
CA GLY A 112 -4.68 7.12 2.90
C GLY A 112 -6.18 7.28 2.75
N TRP A 113 -6.95 6.19 2.86
CA TRP A 113 -8.41 6.24 2.70
C TRP A 113 -9.09 7.18 3.68
N THR A 114 -8.54 7.34 4.90
CA THR A 114 -9.09 8.27 5.90
C THR A 114 -9.04 9.74 5.45
N PHE A 115 -8.08 10.12 4.61
CA PHE A 115 -8.00 11.49 4.07
C PHE A 115 -8.97 11.74 2.90
N ILE A 116 -9.38 10.68 2.18
CA ILE A 116 -10.19 10.79 0.96
C ILE A 116 -11.67 10.48 1.20
N SER A 117 -12.03 9.84 2.31
CA SER A 117 -13.39 9.39 2.63
C SER A 117 -14.41 10.50 2.91
N SER A 118 -14.17 11.75 2.48
CA SER A 118 -15.13 12.83 2.61
C SER A 118 -16.11 12.88 1.43
N HIS A 119 -15.64 12.72 0.20
CA HIS A 119 -16.42 12.93 -1.03
C HIS A 119 -16.06 11.88 -2.10
N GLU A 120 -17.07 11.36 -2.80
CA GLU A 120 -16.91 10.35 -3.85
C GLU A 120 -16.02 10.81 -5.01
N SER A 121 -16.10 12.10 -5.39
CA SER A 121 -15.27 12.66 -6.46
C SER A 121 -13.77 12.64 -6.13
N LYS A 122 -13.42 12.78 -4.84
CA LYS A 122 -12.04 12.66 -4.37
C LYS A 122 -11.57 11.20 -4.46
N TRP A 123 -12.43 10.24 -4.14
CA TRP A 123 -12.12 8.81 -4.26
C TRP A 123 -11.70 8.43 -5.68
N PHE A 124 -12.49 8.83 -6.68
CA PHE A 124 -12.17 8.57 -8.08
C PHE A 124 -10.83 9.18 -8.49
N SER A 125 -10.60 10.44 -8.12
CA SER A 125 -9.33 11.15 -8.40
C SER A 125 -8.12 10.46 -7.75
N TYR A 126 -8.29 9.92 -6.54
CA TYR A 126 -7.27 9.21 -5.80
C TYR A 126 -6.89 7.87 -6.46
N ILE A 127 -7.90 7.05 -6.84
CA ILE A 127 -7.65 5.80 -7.58
C ILE A 127 -6.97 6.11 -8.91
N LEU A 128 -7.45 7.10 -9.64
CA LEU A 128 -6.90 7.46 -10.94
C LEU A 128 -5.42 7.87 -10.81
N THR A 129 -5.08 8.65 -9.79
CA THR A 129 -3.69 9.03 -9.50
C THR A 129 -2.83 7.79 -9.27
N HIS A 130 -3.29 6.83 -8.46
CA HIS A 130 -2.58 5.58 -8.23
C HIS A 130 -2.44 4.74 -9.51
N ALA A 131 -3.50 4.61 -10.30
CA ALA A 131 -3.49 3.86 -11.55
C ALA A 131 -2.46 4.43 -12.54
N ILE A 132 -2.37 5.76 -12.62
CA ILE A 132 -1.35 6.44 -13.44
C ILE A 132 0.06 6.13 -12.91
N LEU A 133 0.30 6.20 -11.60
CA LEU A 133 1.61 5.90 -11.03
C LEU A 133 2.03 4.44 -11.26
N PHE A 134 1.14 3.48 -11.01
CA PHE A 134 1.44 2.06 -11.22
C PHE A 134 1.64 1.72 -12.71
N SER A 135 0.87 2.34 -13.61
CA SER A 135 1.05 2.15 -15.06
C SER A 135 2.34 2.77 -15.58
N ILE A 136 2.75 3.95 -15.11
CA ILE A 136 4.06 4.55 -15.44
C ILE A 136 5.20 3.65 -14.95
N ALA A 137 5.11 3.12 -13.73
CA ALA A 137 6.12 2.22 -13.19
C ALA A 137 6.22 0.92 -14.01
N MET A 138 5.08 0.31 -14.35
CA MET A 138 5.03 -0.89 -15.20
C MET A 138 5.61 -0.63 -16.60
N THR A 139 5.19 0.46 -17.26
CA THR A 139 5.64 0.78 -18.63
C THR A 139 7.13 1.09 -18.68
N THR A 140 7.64 1.84 -17.70
CA THR A 140 9.08 2.14 -17.60
C THR A 140 9.90 0.87 -17.40
N LEU A 141 9.41 -0.06 -16.57
CA LEU A 141 10.04 -1.36 -16.39
C LEU A 141 10.02 -2.18 -17.69
N SER A 142 8.88 -2.23 -18.39
CA SER A 142 8.77 -2.93 -19.68
C SER A 142 9.69 -2.35 -20.74
N ILE A 143 9.80 -1.01 -20.83
CA ILE A 143 10.73 -0.34 -21.75
C ILE A 143 12.18 -0.66 -21.37
N SER A 144 12.51 -0.67 -20.08
CA SER A 144 13.86 -1.02 -19.63
C SER A 144 14.24 -2.45 -20.03
N VAL A 145 13.32 -3.42 -19.85
CA VAL A 145 13.52 -4.82 -20.23
C VAL A 145 13.67 -4.97 -21.75
N THR A 146 12.90 -4.22 -22.56
CA THR A 146 13.00 -4.31 -24.02
C THR A 146 14.29 -3.71 -24.57
N VAL A 147 14.77 -2.61 -23.97
CA VAL A 147 16.03 -1.95 -24.37
C VAL A 147 17.24 -2.78 -23.98
N LEU A 148 17.26 -3.35 -22.77
CA LEU A 148 18.40 -4.11 -22.25
C LEU A 148 18.38 -5.61 -22.62
N ARG A 149 17.47 -6.05 -23.50
CA ARG A 149 17.22 -7.49 -23.75
C ARG A 149 18.44 -8.32 -24.17
N GLU A 150 19.41 -7.69 -24.85
CA GLU A 150 20.63 -8.36 -25.31
C GLU A 150 21.76 -8.32 -24.27
N HIS A 151 21.55 -7.65 -23.13
CA HIS A 151 22.53 -7.58 -22.06
C HIS A 151 22.57 -8.92 -21.29
N LEU A 152 23.77 -9.50 -21.19
CA LEU A 152 24.04 -10.69 -20.39
C LEU A 152 23.58 -10.42 -18.94
N PHE A 153 22.82 -11.33 -18.34
CA PHE A 153 22.19 -11.17 -17.01
C PHE A 153 20.92 -10.32 -16.91
N ILE A 154 20.26 -9.96 -18.02
CA ILE A 154 18.95 -9.29 -17.93
C ILE A 154 17.94 -10.11 -17.11
N TRP A 155 17.85 -11.41 -17.36
CA TRP A 155 16.84 -12.26 -16.74
C TRP A 155 17.03 -12.40 -15.23
N THR A 156 18.27 -12.46 -14.74
CA THR A 156 18.53 -12.63 -13.30
C THR A 156 18.27 -11.34 -12.51
N VAL A 157 18.45 -10.17 -13.13
CA VAL A 157 18.25 -8.86 -12.48
C VAL A 157 16.81 -8.38 -12.62
N PHE A 158 16.24 -8.45 -13.82
CA PHE A 158 14.94 -7.87 -14.11
C PHE A 158 13.77 -8.81 -13.84
N SER A 159 13.92 -10.14 -13.97
CA SER A 159 12.80 -11.06 -13.72
C SER A 159 12.25 -10.96 -12.30
N PRO A 160 13.07 -10.96 -11.22
CA PRO A 160 12.55 -10.78 -9.86
C PRO A 160 11.82 -9.45 -9.70
N LYS A 161 12.40 -8.35 -10.23
CA LYS A 161 11.79 -7.02 -10.16
C LYS A 161 10.45 -6.95 -10.90
N TYR A 162 10.36 -7.59 -12.07
CA TYR A 162 9.12 -7.63 -12.86
C TYR A 162 8.02 -8.43 -12.18
N LEU A 163 8.35 -9.57 -11.57
CA LEU A 163 7.39 -10.35 -10.77
C LEU A 163 6.89 -9.56 -9.55
N TYR A 164 7.78 -8.85 -8.86
CA TYR A 164 7.36 -7.95 -7.78
C TYR A 164 6.44 -6.84 -8.29
N GLN A 165 6.75 -6.25 -9.44
CA GLN A 165 5.91 -5.21 -10.01
C GLN A 165 4.53 -5.74 -10.40
N ILE A 166 4.44 -6.98 -10.91
CA ILE A 166 3.15 -7.66 -11.12
C ILE A 166 2.40 -7.83 -9.80
N ALA A 167 3.06 -8.28 -8.72
CA ALA A 167 2.43 -8.43 -7.40
C ALA A 167 1.93 -7.08 -6.84
N TRP A 168 2.74 -6.02 -6.98
CA TRP A 168 2.34 -4.65 -6.64
C TRP A 168 1.12 -4.18 -7.44
N ASN A 169 1.03 -4.51 -8.72
CA ASN A 169 -0.12 -4.11 -9.54
C ASN A 169 -1.36 -4.95 -9.23
N LEU A 170 -1.26 -6.28 -9.25
CA LEU A 170 -2.41 -7.18 -9.10
C LEU A 170 -2.91 -7.26 -7.66
N LEU A 171 -2.01 -7.53 -6.70
CA LEU A 171 -2.41 -7.75 -5.32
C LEU A 171 -2.56 -6.41 -4.59
N PHE A 172 -1.60 -5.51 -4.71
CA PHE A 172 -1.67 -4.27 -3.95
C PHE A 172 -2.59 -3.23 -4.62
N HIS A 173 -2.40 -2.88 -5.89
CA HIS A 173 -3.23 -1.86 -6.52
C HIS A 173 -4.66 -2.36 -6.80
N TRP A 174 -4.84 -3.48 -7.50
CA TRP A 174 -6.18 -3.96 -7.83
C TRP A 174 -6.93 -4.53 -6.62
N VAL A 175 -6.33 -5.43 -5.84
CA VAL A 175 -7.05 -6.05 -4.72
C VAL A 175 -7.13 -5.11 -3.50
N VAL A 176 -6.02 -4.59 -2.98
CA VAL A 176 -6.06 -3.74 -1.77
C VAL A 176 -6.64 -2.37 -2.06
N GLN A 177 -6.07 -1.60 -2.99
CA GLN A 177 -6.48 -0.20 -3.20
C GLN A 177 -7.83 -0.07 -3.92
N VAL A 178 -8.04 -0.78 -5.03
CA VAL A 178 -9.26 -0.64 -5.82
C VAL A 178 -10.41 -1.44 -5.19
N PHE A 179 -10.27 -2.75 -4.98
CA PHE A 179 -11.38 -3.59 -4.50
C PHE A 179 -11.73 -3.30 -3.04
N PHE A 180 -10.81 -3.53 -2.09
CA PHE A 180 -11.09 -3.31 -0.66
C PHE A 180 -11.32 -1.82 -0.35
N GLY A 181 -10.50 -0.94 -0.92
CA GLY A 181 -10.65 0.50 -0.73
C GLY A 181 -12.02 1.03 -1.20
N SER A 182 -12.53 0.55 -2.34
CA SER A 182 -13.85 0.99 -2.84
C SER A 182 -14.97 0.50 -1.94
N ILE A 183 -14.92 -0.75 -1.48
CA ILE A 183 -15.93 -1.30 -0.54
C ILE A 183 -15.97 -0.46 0.74
N ILE A 184 -14.80 -0.21 1.34
CA ILE A 184 -14.70 0.50 2.62
C ILE A 184 -15.16 1.95 2.48
N THR A 185 -14.70 2.66 1.45
CA THR A 185 -15.08 4.06 1.24
C THR A 185 -16.54 4.21 0.86
N GLN A 186 -17.11 3.30 0.07
CA GLN A 186 -18.56 3.27 -0.22
C GLN A 186 -19.40 3.06 1.04
N VAL A 187 -18.98 2.15 1.94
CA VAL A 187 -19.65 1.97 3.23
C VAL A 187 -19.60 3.25 4.05
N VAL A 188 -18.44 3.93 4.10
CA VAL A 188 -18.31 5.21 4.80
C VAL A 188 -19.20 6.30 4.19
N PHE A 189 -19.26 6.41 2.86
CA PHE A 189 -20.13 7.36 2.17
C PHE A 189 -21.62 7.07 2.40
N CYS A 190 -22.00 5.79 2.48
CA CYS A 190 -23.36 5.38 2.78
C CYS A 190 -23.78 5.83 4.19
N VAL A 191 -22.93 5.59 5.19
CA VAL A 191 -23.17 6.00 6.58
C VAL A 191 -23.25 7.54 6.70
N GLN A 192 -22.36 8.27 6.04
CA GLN A 192 -22.39 9.74 6.04
C GLN A 192 -23.65 10.34 5.37
N ARG A 193 -24.34 9.58 4.52
CA ARG A 193 -25.56 10.03 3.86
C ARG A 193 -26.82 9.83 4.71
N THR A 194 -26.74 8.94 5.71
CA THR A 194 -27.86 8.66 6.62
C THR A 194 -27.89 9.56 7.86
N ASP A 195 -26.78 10.22 8.17
CA ASP A 195 -26.64 11.23 9.24
C ASP A 195 -26.97 12.64 8.74
#